data_AF-A0A525JSD4-F1
#
_entry.id   AF-A0A525JSD4-F1
#
_cell.length_a   1.000
_cell.length_b   1.000
_cell.length_c   1.000
_cell.angle_alpha   90.00
_cell.angle_beta   90.00
_cell.angle_gamma   90.00
#
_symmetry.space_group_name_H-M   'P 1'
#
loop_
_entity.id
_entity.type
_entity.pdbx_description
1 polymer ?
#
loop_
_entity_poly.entity_id
_entity_poly.type
_entity_poly.pdbx_seq_one_letter_code
_entity_poly.pdbx_strand_id
1 'polypeptide(L)' 'MEAIIDLVSDWAGSREAAGVWYCTQPLAAFGGRTAESLMKSGEARALRSYLDDLATGGFA' A
#
# COMPACT_ATOMS: atom_id res chain seq x y z
N MET A 1 7.17 -3.38 -8.22
CA MET A 1 6.54 -2.04 -8.03
C MET A 1 5.20 -1.99 -8.74
N GLU A 2 5.12 -2.44 -10.01
CA GLU A 2 3.85 -2.47 -10.78
C GLU A 2 2.69 -3.18 -10.09
N ALA A 3 2.92 -4.37 -9.51
CA ALA A 3 1.84 -5.14 -8.86
C ALA A 3 1.20 -4.45 -7.63
N ILE A 4 1.94 -3.59 -6.92
CA ILE A 4 1.40 -2.87 -5.75
C ILE A 4 0.55 -1.70 -6.22
N ILE A 5 1.03 -0.97 -7.23
CA ILE A 5 0.29 0.15 -7.82
C ILE A 5 -1.00 -0.35 -8.47
N ASP A 6 -0.98 -1.49 -9.16
CA ASP A 6 -2.17 -2.07 -9.80
C ASP A 6 -3.24 -2.47 -8.77
N LEU A 7 -2.83 -3.18 -7.71
CA LEU A 7 -3.71 -3.61 -6.61
C LEU A 7 -4.28 -2.43 -5.81
N VAL A 8 -3.45 -1.42 -5.54
CA VAL A 8 -3.92 -0.18 -4.90
C VAL A 8 -4.73 0.66 -5.88
N SER A 9 -4.50 0.60 -7.20
CA SER A 9 -5.34 1.33 -8.18
C SER A 9 -6.75 0.77 -8.24
N ASP A 10 -6.90 -0.54 -8.10
CA ASP A 10 -8.20 -1.21 -8.03
C ASP A 10 -9.01 -0.73 -6.81
N TRP A 11 -8.40 -0.69 -5.62
CA TRP A 11 -9.06 -0.16 -4.42
C TRP A 11 -9.20 1.37 -4.46
N ALA A 12 -8.11 2.10 -4.71
CA ALA A 12 -8.06 3.56 -4.63
C ALA A 12 -8.83 4.22 -5.80
N GLY A 13 -9.32 3.41 -6.74
CA GLY A 13 -10.12 3.82 -7.89
C GLY A 13 -9.31 4.45 -9.02
N SER A 14 -8.01 4.70 -8.82
CA SER A 14 -7.12 5.27 -9.84
C SER A 14 -5.65 5.15 -9.47
N ARG A 15 -4.77 5.09 -10.48
CA ARG A 15 -3.31 5.06 -10.32
C ARG A 15 -2.74 6.30 -9.62
N GLU A 16 -3.36 7.46 -9.86
CA GLU A 16 -2.97 8.70 -9.19
C GLU A 16 -3.36 8.68 -7.72
N ALA A 17 -4.57 8.20 -7.40
CA ALA A 17 -5.02 8.01 -6.03
C ALA A 17 -4.15 6.98 -5.30
N ALA A 18 -3.68 5.93 -5.99
CA ALA A 18 -2.73 4.97 -5.45
C ALA A 18 -1.39 5.62 -5.10
N GLY A 19 -0.87 6.50 -5.97
CA GLY A 19 0.35 7.27 -5.68
C GLY A 19 0.18 8.26 -4.52
N VAL A 20 -0.96 8.96 -4.46
CA VAL A 20 -1.28 9.89 -3.36
C VAL A 20 -1.44 9.13 -2.05
N TRP A 21 -2.17 8.02 -2.05
CA TRP A 21 -2.31 7.13 -0.89
C TRP A 21 -0.95 6.64 -0.39
N TYR A 22 -0.07 6.25 -1.32
CA TYR A 22 1.30 5.81 -1.03
C TYR A 22 2.11 6.85 -0.24
N CYS A 23 1.90 8.14 -0.52
CA CYS A 23 2.57 9.24 0.17
C CYS A 23 1.80 9.77 1.40
N THR A 24 0.47 9.69 1.40
CA THR A 24 -0.39 10.37 2.40
C THR A 24 -0.91 9.46 3.50
N GLN A 25 -0.90 8.13 3.33
CA GLN A 25 -1.40 7.22 4.37
C GLN A 25 -0.27 6.76 5.32
N PRO A 26 -0.24 7.23 6.58
CA PRO A 26 0.61 6.65 7.60
C PRO A 26 0.04 5.29 8.00
N LEU A 27 0.81 4.22 7.78
CA LEU A 27 0.38 2.88 8.14
C LEU A 27 0.65 2.66 9.64
N ALA A 28 -0.41 2.68 10.44
CA ALA A 28 -0.32 2.40 11.87
C ALA A 28 0.27 1.00 12.14
N ALA A 29 -0.01 0.03 11.27
CA ALA A 29 0.58 -1.32 11.31
C ALA A 29 2.11 -1.34 11.22
N PHE A 30 2.71 -0.29 10.65
CA PHE A 30 4.15 -0.13 10.50
C PHE A 30 4.72 0.97 11.43
N GLY A 31 4.03 1.25 12.54
CA GLY A 31 4.45 2.28 13.50
C GLY A 31 4.23 3.71 13.00
N GLY A 32 3.24 3.93 12.12
CA GLY A 32 2.92 5.23 11.55
C GLY A 32 3.82 5.63 10.38
N ARG A 33 4.60 4.69 9.83
CA ARG A 33 5.46 4.93 8.67
C ARG A 33 4.63 4.99 7.39
N THR A 34 4.99 5.91 6.51
CA THR A 34 4.41 6.00 5.17
C THR A 34 4.95 4.90 4.26
N ALA A 35 4.20 4.56 3.23
CA ALA A 35 4.62 3.55 2.26
C ALA A 35 5.94 3.93 1.54
N GLU A 36 6.22 5.24 1.40
CA GLU A 36 7.52 5.73 0.92
C GLU A 36 8.67 5.33 1.85
N SER A 37 8.47 5.47 3.16
CA SER A 37 9.47 5.07 4.16
C SER A 37 9.71 3.56 4.16
N LEU A 38 8.66 2.77 3.91
CA LEU A 38 8.75 1.30 3.80
C LEU A 38 9.50 0.86 2.54
N MET A 39 9.28 1.52 1.39
CA MET A 39 10.09 1.26 0.18
C MET A 39 11.56 1.55 0.41
N LYS A 40 11.87 2.72 0.99
CA LYS A 40 13.26 3.11 1.27
C LYS A 40 13.93 2.19 2.29
N SER A 41 13.17 1.62 3.21
CA SER A 41 13.67 0.67 4.22
C SER A 41 13.79 -0.77 3.69
N GLY A 42 13.38 -1.05 2.44
CA GLY A 42 13.39 -2.40 1.87
C GLY A 42 12.20 -3.27 2.29
N GLU A 43 11.22 -2.69 2.99
CA GLU A 43 10.03 -3.37 3.51
C GLU A 43 8.88 -3.44 2.49
N ALA A 44 9.16 -3.21 1.20
CA ALA A 44 8.18 -3.29 0.12
C ALA A 44 7.45 -4.65 0.07
N ARG A 45 8.11 -5.73 0.53
CA ARG A 45 7.51 -7.07 0.62
C ARG A 45 6.48 -7.18 1.75
N ALA A 46 6.75 -6.57 2.90
CA ALA A 46 5.82 -6.52 4.02
C ALA A 46 4.61 -5.63 3.69
N LEU A 47 4.86 -4.49 3.03
CA LEU A 47 3.80 -3.63 2.53
C LEU A 47 2.91 -4.37 1.52
N ARG A 48 3.50 -5.10 0.57
CA ARG A 48 2.72 -5.93 -0.38
C ARG A 48 1.88 -6.96 0.35
N SER A 49 2.44 -7.66 1.35
CA SER A 49 1.71 -8.67 2.11
C SER A 49 0.57 -8.05 2.93
N TYR A 50 0.77 -6.86 3.49
CA TYR A 50 -0.28 -6.13 4.21
C TYR A 50 -1.41 -5.71 3.27
N LEU A 51 -1.07 -5.21 2.07
CA LEU A 51 -2.06 -4.83 1.06
C LEU A 51 -2.81 -6.04 0.49
N ASP A 52 -2.12 -7.17 0.32
CA ASP A 52 -2.70 -8.45 -0.09
C ASP A 52 -3.68 -8.99 0.97
N ASP A 53 -3.32 -8.91 2.25
CA ASP A 53 -4.17 -9.27 3.38
C ASP A 53 -5.39 -8.33 3.48
N LEU A 54 -5.20 -7.04 3.24
CA LEU A 54 -6.28 -6.04 3.24
C LEU A 54 -7.24 -6.22 2.05
N ALA A 55 -6.71 -6.53 0.87
CA ALA A 55 -7.50 -6.87 -0.32
C ALA A 55 -8.23 -8.20 -0.15
N THR A 56 -7.60 -9.18 0.50
CA THR A 56 -8.21 -10.49 0.80
C THR A 56 -9.25 -10.39 1.92
N GLY A 57 -9.05 -9.50 2.89
CA GLY A 57 -9.93 -9.31 4.04
C GLY A 57 -11.10 -8.36 3.83
N GLY A 58 -11.12 -7.61 2.72
CA GLY A 58 -12.08 -6.51 2.48
C GLY A 58 -13.23 -6.79 1.51
N PHE A 59 -13.32 -7.98 0.90
CA PHE A 59 -14.40 -8.35 -0.03
C PHE A 59 -15.20 -9.58 0.44
N ALA A 60 -15.59 -9.61 1.72
CA ALA A 60 -16.63 -10.52 2.22
C ALA A 60 -17.71 -9.75 2.98
#